data_AF-A0A5Q2VW67-F1
#
_entry.id   AF-A0A5Q2VW67-F1
#
_cell.length_a   1.000
_cell.length_b   1.000
_cell.length_c   1.000
_cell.angle_alpha   90.00
_cell.angle_beta   90.00
_cell.angle_gamma   90.00
#
_symmetry.space_group_name_H-M   'P 1'
#
loop_
_entity.id
_entity.type
_entity.pdbx_description
1 polymer ?
#
loop_
_entity_poly.entity_id
_entity_poly.type
_entity_poly.pdbx_seq_one_letter_code
_entity_poly.pdbx_strand_id
1 'polypeptide(L)'
;MTATTLTSTGVKLLVPGAEELAASTPIEEARLRVYEVAKRPGITLMCIAFDAGVVLEDHIAKGSILIQTVTGEVVVEAAGAKTRLPLGGILHIDARVNHAVRSVTRARILVTLLQGTEADEPEVPGIMRKNQADGPDEADLIPIADVSGQADHGHGHGGCTCGEEDEALPELDVRTIPHAIRHATVFGALDGLRPGTAMILIAHHNPLPLLAQIAQRYAGAIEVAYQEEGPEVWRLRMARDR
;
A
#
# COMPACT_ATOMS: atom_id res chain seq x y z
N MET A 1 -21.87 17.93 -31.38
CA MET A 1 -20.42 17.74 -31.63
C MET A 1 -20.14 16.26 -31.46
N THR A 2 -19.78 15.54 -32.51
CA THR A 2 -19.54 14.10 -32.46
C THR A 2 -18.20 13.84 -31.77
N ALA A 3 -18.22 13.20 -30.61
CA ALA A 3 -17.02 12.89 -29.85
C ALA A 3 -16.11 11.96 -30.66
N THR A 4 -14.92 12.45 -31.02
CA THR A 4 -13.90 11.66 -31.71
C THR A 4 -13.33 10.63 -30.75
N THR A 5 -13.52 9.35 -31.06
CA THR A 5 -12.92 8.24 -30.33
C THR A 5 -11.41 8.27 -30.48
N LEU A 6 -10.69 8.80 -29.49
CA LEU A 6 -9.25 8.67 -29.37
C LEU A 6 -8.92 7.22 -29.00
N THR A 7 -8.55 6.43 -30.00
CA THR A 7 -7.88 5.14 -29.83
C THR A 7 -6.50 5.25 -30.46
N SER A 8 -5.50 5.51 -29.62
CA SER A 8 -4.07 5.36 -29.93
C SER A 8 -3.52 4.26 -29.01
N THR A 9 -2.42 3.61 -29.39
CA THR A 9 -1.81 2.55 -28.56
C THR A 9 -1.54 3.08 -27.14
N GLY A 10 -2.17 2.46 -26.14
CA GLY A 10 -2.05 2.84 -24.73
C GLY A 10 -3.03 3.92 -24.24
N VAL A 11 -3.83 4.55 -25.11
CA VAL A 11 -4.83 5.57 -24.74
C VAL A 11 -6.22 5.14 -25.19
N LYS A 12 -7.17 5.09 -24.26
CA LYS A 12 -8.57 4.79 -24.56
C LYS A 12 -9.49 5.80 -23.91
N LEU A 13 -10.32 6.47 -24.73
CA LEU A 13 -11.48 7.19 -24.25
C LEU A 13 -12.49 6.20 -23.64
N LEU A 14 -12.77 6.33 -22.33
CA LEU A 14 -13.71 5.44 -21.64
C LEU A 14 -15.15 5.86 -21.88
N VAL A 15 -15.44 7.14 -21.65
CA VAL A 15 -16.74 7.76 -21.88
C VAL A 15 -16.51 9.17 -22.42
N PRO A 16 -17.15 9.57 -23.54
CA PRO A 16 -16.90 10.86 -24.18
C PRO A 16 -17.44 12.06 -23.40
N GLY A 17 -18.46 11.87 -22.57
CA GLY A 17 -19.13 12.96 -21.86
C GLY A 17 -20.14 12.47 -20.82
N ALA A 18 -20.68 13.42 -20.07
CA ALA A 18 -21.66 13.14 -19.02
C ALA A 18 -23.00 12.65 -19.59
N GLU A 19 -23.39 13.09 -20.79
CA GLU A 19 -24.63 12.67 -21.45
C GLU A 19 -24.58 11.19 -21.86
N GLU A 20 -23.47 10.74 -22.45
CA GLU A 20 -23.27 9.34 -22.82
C GLU A 20 -23.10 8.43 -21.60
N LEU A 21 -22.46 8.94 -20.53
CA LEU A 21 -22.49 8.24 -19.25
C LEU A 21 -23.92 8.08 -18.75
N ALA A 22 -24.73 9.14 -18.78
CA ALA A 22 -26.11 9.09 -18.30
C ALA A 22 -26.99 8.14 -19.13
N ALA A 23 -26.80 8.11 -20.45
CA ALA A 23 -27.52 7.21 -21.35
C ALA A 23 -27.17 5.73 -21.12
N SER A 24 -25.90 5.43 -20.83
CA SER A 24 -25.42 4.07 -20.56
C SER A 24 -25.66 3.60 -19.12
N THR A 25 -26.01 4.51 -18.20
CA THR A 25 -26.24 4.23 -16.77
C THR A 25 -27.60 4.79 -16.31
N PRO A 26 -28.72 4.24 -16.79
CA PRO A 26 -30.04 4.75 -16.44
C PRO A 26 -30.32 4.63 -14.94
N ILE A 27 -30.98 5.62 -14.35
CA ILE A 27 -31.46 5.56 -12.97
C ILE A 27 -32.84 4.88 -12.98
N GLU A 28 -32.98 3.81 -12.21
CA GLU A 28 -34.25 3.12 -11.97
C GLU A 28 -34.96 3.68 -10.74
N GLU A 29 -36.29 3.65 -10.74
CA GLU A 29 -37.10 4.14 -9.61
C GLU A 29 -36.89 3.29 -8.35
N ALA A 30 -36.76 3.97 -7.21
CA ALA A 30 -36.57 3.42 -5.86
C ALA A 30 -35.42 2.41 -5.74
N ARG A 31 -34.42 2.47 -6.62
CA ARG A 31 -33.30 1.52 -6.69
C ARG A 31 -31.97 2.20 -6.89
N LEU A 32 -30.91 1.48 -6.55
CA LEU A 32 -29.56 1.76 -7.03
C LEU A 32 -29.16 0.72 -8.07
N ARG A 33 -28.36 1.14 -9.05
CA ARG A 33 -27.79 0.29 -10.09
C ARG A 33 -26.31 0.56 -10.21
N VAL A 34 -25.52 -0.50 -10.29
CA VAL A 34 -24.07 -0.44 -10.44
C VAL A 34 -23.72 -0.86 -11.87
N TYR A 35 -22.95 -0.02 -12.55
CA TYR A 35 -22.49 -0.25 -13.92
C TYR A 35 -20.97 -0.26 -13.95
N GLU A 36 -20.38 -1.30 -14.52
CA GLU A 36 -18.94 -1.27 -14.84
C GLU A 36 -18.72 -0.34 -16.04
N VAL A 37 -17.96 0.73 -15.86
CA VAL A 37 -17.59 1.66 -16.94
C VAL A 37 -16.31 1.17 -17.61
N ALA A 38 -15.33 0.74 -16.81
CA ALA A 38 -14.10 0.15 -17.31
C ALA A 38 -13.39 -0.68 -16.24
N LYS A 39 -12.69 -1.72 -16.69
CA LYS A 39 -11.74 -2.48 -15.88
C LYS A 39 -10.39 -2.56 -16.57
N ARG A 40 -9.33 -2.17 -15.84
CA ARG A 40 -7.94 -2.12 -16.31
C ARG A 40 -7.00 -2.60 -15.21
N PRO A 41 -5.77 -3.02 -15.54
CA PRO A 41 -4.77 -3.30 -14.52
C PRO A 41 -4.62 -2.10 -13.56
N GLY A 42 -4.82 -2.34 -12.26
CA GLY A 42 -4.71 -1.32 -11.20
C GLY A 42 -5.93 -0.41 -11.00
N ILE A 43 -6.88 -0.38 -11.94
CA ILE A 43 -8.00 0.57 -11.91
C ILE A 43 -9.29 -0.12 -12.32
N THR A 44 -10.31 -0.05 -11.45
CA THR A 44 -11.69 -0.35 -11.83
C THR A 44 -12.52 0.91 -11.69
N LEU A 45 -13.22 1.29 -12.76
CA LEU A 45 -14.11 2.44 -12.79
C LEU A 45 -15.55 1.96 -12.89
N MET A 46 -16.35 2.33 -11.89
CA MET A 46 -17.76 1.98 -11.80
C MET A 46 -18.59 3.25 -11.76
N CYS A 47 -19.79 3.21 -12.33
CA CYS A 47 -20.79 4.24 -12.15
C CYS A 47 -21.94 3.66 -11.32
N ILE A 48 -22.29 4.30 -10.23
CA ILE A 48 -23.46 3.94 -9.43
C ILE A 48 -24.53 5.01 -9.65
N ALA A 49 -25.69 4.56 -10.11
CA ALA A 49 -26.86 5.37 -10.39
C ALA A 49 -27.89 5.16 -9.28
N PHE A 50 -28.34 6.23 -8.64
CA PHE A 50 -29.26 6.22 -7.51
C PHE A 50 -30.55 6.94 -7.84
N ASP A 51 -31.69 6.36 -7.47
CA ASP A 51 -32.87 7.20 -7.25
C ASP A 51 -32.73 8.04 -5.98
N ALA A 52 -33.50 9.12 -5.88
CA ALA A 52 -33.51 10.01 -4.72
C ALA A 52 -33.84 9.25 -3.42
N GLY A 53 -33.06 9.50 -2.36
CA GLY A 53 -33.25 8.89 -1.04
C GLY A 53 -32.75 7.45 -0.90
N VAL A 54 -32.33 6.79 -2.00
CA VAL A 54 -31.78 5.43 -1.95
C VAL A 54 -30.42 5.44 -1.27
N VAL A 55 -30.19 4.42 -0.45
CA VAL A 55 -28.97 4.20 0.31
C VAL A 55 -28.23 3.00 -0.27
N LEU A 56 -26.95 3.17 -0.58
CA LEU A 56 -25.98 2.09 -0.61
C LEU A 56 -25.52 1.89 0.83
N GLU A 57 -25.94 0.77 1.42
CA GLU A 57 -25.66 0.42 2.81
C GLU A 57 -24.16 0.28 3.07
N ASP A 58 -23.83 0.20 4.37
CA ASP A 58 -22.48 0.07 4.86
C ASP A 58 -21.72 -1.07 4.15
N HIS A 59 -20.61 -0.69 3.51
CA HIS A 59 -19.74 -1.65 2.85
C HIS A 59 -18.28 -1.23 2.92
N ILE A 60 -17.42 -2.18 2.61
CA ILE A 60 -15.97 -2.05 2.66
C ILE A 60 -15.40 -2.36 1.28
N ALA A 61 -14.61 -1.43 0.75
CA ALA A 61 -13.80 -1.67 -0.44
C ALA A 61 -12.43 -2.26 -0.04
N LYS A 62 -11.97 -3.25 -0.80
CA LYS A 62 -10.66 -3.89 -0.55
C LYS A 62 -9.48 -2.95 -0.78
N GLY A 63 -9.58 -2.09 -1.80
CA GLY A 63 -8.62 -1.04 -2.11
C GLY A 63 -9.16 0.36 -1.80
N SER A 64 -8.31 1.37 -1.92
CA SER A 64 -8.72 2.77 -1.78
C SER A 64 -9.64 3.17 -2.93
N ILE A 65 -10.61 4.03 -2.63
CA ILE A 65 -11.59 4.49 -3.62
C ILE A 65 -11.57 6.01 -3.74
N LEU A 66 -11.80 6.48 -4.97
CA LEU A 66 -12.17 7.85 -5.25
C LEU A 66 -13.64 7.88 -5.68
N ILE A 67 -14.47 8.62 -4.96
CA ILE A 67 -15.86 8.86 -5.30
C ILE A 67 -15.97 10.26 -5.93
N GLN A 68 -16.52 10.36 -7.12
CA GLN A 68 -16.82 11.62 -7.79
C GLN A 68 -18.31 11.71 -8.12
N THR A 69 -18.97 12.80 -7.74
CA THR A 69 -20.37 13.02 -8.11
C THR A 69 -20.45 13.64 -9.51
N VAL A 70 -21.10 12.93 -10.43
CA VAL A 70 -21.24 13.35 -11.84
C VAL A 70 -22.59 14.00 -12.12
N THR A 71 -23.64 13.61 -11.38
CA THR A 71 -24.95 14.28 -11.41
C THR A 71 -25.59 14.20 -10.04
N GLY A 72 -26.44 15.18 -9.73
CA GLY A 72 -27.17 15.22 -8.47
C GLY A 72 -26.27 15.49 -7.27
N GLU A 73 -26.66 14.94 -6.13
CA GLU A 73 -25.99 15.13 -4.86
C GLU A 73 -26.10 13.88 -3.99
N VAL A 74 -25.01 13.52 -3.33
CA VAL A 74 -24.96 12.42 -2.35
C VAL A 74 -24.37 12.88 -1.02
N VAL A 75 -24.67 12.14 0.03
CA VAL A 75 -23.99 12.23 1.32
C VAL A 75 -23.27 10.91 1.56
N VAL A 76 -21.97 10.99 1.82
CA VAL A 76 -21.13 9.85 2.15
C VAL A 76 -20.83 9.88 3.64
N GLU A 77 -21.04 8.75 4.32
CA GLU A 77 -20.69 8.56 5.72
C GLU A 77 -19.52 7.58 5.79
N ALA A 78 -18.38 8.03 6.35
CA ALA A 78 -17.17 7.23 6.48
C ALA A 78 -16.34 7.75 7.67
N ALA A 79 -15.66 6.85 8.39
CA ALA A 79 -14.81 7.20 9.55
C ALA A 79 -15.50 8.12 10.59
N GLY A 80 -16.81 7.95 10.78
CA GLY A 80 -17.61 8.77 11.72
C GLY A 80 -17.93 10.19 11.23
N ALA A 81 -17.55 10.56 10.01
CA ALA A 81 -17.85 11.84 9.40
C ALA A 81 -18.88 11.70 8.27
N LYS A 82 -19.77 12.70 8.16
CA LYS A 82 -20.73 12.83 7.05
C LYS A 82 -20.27 13.94 6.12
N THR A 83 -19.97 13.58 4.88
CA THR A 83 -19.49 14.50 3.85
C THR A 83 -20.53 14.64 2.75
N ARG A 84 -20.92 15.87 2.44
CA ARG A 84 -21.86 16.18 1.36
C ARG A 84 -21.08 16.37 0.06
N LEU A 85 -21.45 15.65 -0.99
CA LEU A 85 -20.84 15.74 -2.32
C LEU A 85 -21.88 16.25 -3.33
N PRO A 86 -21.89 17.55 -3.65
CA PRO A 86 -22.65 18.09 -4.78
C PRO A 86 -21.98 17.72 -6.11
N LEU A 87 -22.60 18.10 -7.24
CA LEU A 87 -22.03 17.97 -8.57
C LEU A 87 -20.55 18.41 -8.62
N GLY A 88 -19.68 17.54 -9.12
CA GLY A 88 -18.24 17.77 -9.21
C GLY A 88 -17.47 17.51 -7.91
N GLY A 89 -18.15 17.25 -6.79
CA GLY A 89 -17.52 16.87 -5.53
C GLY A 89 -16.76 15.56 -5.64
N ILE A 90 -15.59 15.51 -5.00
CA ILE A 90 -14.69 14.35 -5.00
C ILE A 90 -14.34 14.01 -3.55
N LEU A 91 -14.38 12.73 -3.19
CA LEU A 91 -13.97 12.23 -1.89
C LEU A 91 -13.08 11.00 -2.07
N HIS A 92 -11.96 10.97 -1.35
CA HIS A 92 -11.12 9.80 -1.21
C HIS A 92 -11.48 9.04 0.07
N ILE A 93 -11.50 7.72 0.00
CA ILE A 93 -11.65 6.83 1.16
C ILE A 93 -10.56 5.78 1.09
N ASP A 94 -9.78 5.66 2.17
CA ASP A 94 -8.73 4.67 2.30
C ASP A 94 -9.28 3.24 2.22
N ALA A 95 -8.42 2.31 1.82
CA ALA A 95 -8.74 0.89 1.81
C ALA A 95 -9.27 0.43 3.18
N ARG A 96 -10.25 -0.48 3.15
CA ARG A 96 -10.83 -1.11 4.35
C ARG A 96 -11.59 -0.16 5.29
N VAL A 97 -11.82 1.10 4.92
CA VAL A 97 -12.70 2.01 5.66
C VAL A 97 -14.16 1.70 5.32
N ASN A 98 -14.96 1.39 6.34
CA ASN A 98 -16.40 1.19 6.19
C ASN A 98 -17.08 2.51 5.80
N HIS A 99 -17.97 2.44 4.81
CA HIS A 99 -18.66 3.61 4.30
C HIS A 99 -20.05 3.29 3.77
N ALA A 100 -20.93 4.28 3.84
CA ALA A 100 -22.26 4.27 3.25
C ALA A 100 -22.47 5.51 2.38
N VAL A 101 -23.35 5.38 1.38
CA VAL A 101 -23.69 6.48 0.48
C VAL A 101 -25.20 6.61 0.39
N ARG A 102 -25.73 7.80 0.67
CA ARG A 102 -27.15 8.11 0.48
C ARG A 102 -27.31 9.18 -0.58
N SER A 103 -28.20 8.97 -1.54
CA SER A 103 -28.53 10.02 -2.49
C SER A 103 -29.48 11.06 -1.85
N VAL A 104 -29.23 12.33 -2.14
CA VAL A 104 -30.13 13.44 -1.76
C VAL A 104 -31.11 13.72 -2.90
N THR A 105 -30.60 13.69 -4.14
CA THR A 105 -31.39 13.73 -5.36
C THR A 105 -31.13 12.46 -6.18
N ARG A 106 -31.84 12.28 -7.29
CA ARG A 106 -31.36 11.36 -8.35
C ARG A 106 -29.92 11.73 -8.68
N ALA A 107 -29.02 10.76 -8.57
CA ALA A 107 -27.59 11.02 -8.61
C ALA A 107 -26.83 9.92 -9.35
N ARG A 108 -25.68 10.29 -9.91
CA ARG A 108 -24.67 9.36 -10.40
C ARG A 108 -23.34 9.71 -9.78
N ILE A 109 -22.69 8.70 -9.24
CA ILE A 109 -21.31 8.81 -8.79
C ILE A 109 -20.43 7.88 -9.62
N LEU A 110 -19.23 8.33 -9.94
CA LEU A 110 -18.16 7.45 -10.37
C LEU A 110 -17.38 7.01 -9.15
N VAL A 111 -17.16 5.71 -9.04
CA VAL A 111 -16.28 5.11 -8.05
C VAL A 111 -15.09 4.55 -8.80
N THR A 112 -13.93 5.15 -8.59
CA THR A 112 -12.65 4.62 -9.05
C THR A 112 -12.07 3.80 -7.91
N LEU A 113 -12.11 2.48 -8.03
CA LEU A 113 -11.34 1.60 -7.18
C LEU A 113 -9.90 1.60 -7.68
N LEU A 114 -9.03 2.16 -6.84
CA LEU A 114 -7.59 2.02 -6.99
C LEU A 114 -7.23 0.70 -6.33
N GLN A 115 -6.98 -0.30 -7.16
CA GLN A 115 -6.26 -1.44 -6.65
C GLN A 115 -4.86 -0.90 -6.37
N GLY A 116 -4.46 -0.92 -5.11
CA GLY A 116 -3.02 -0.92 -4.83
C GLY A 116 -2.41 -2.00 -5.72
N THR A 117 -1.13 -1.88 -6.04
CA THR A 117 -0.38 -3.12 -6.20
C THR A 117 -0.59 -3.90 -4.88
N GLU A 118 -1.59 -4.76 -4.77
CA GLU A 118 -1.77 -5.63 -3.60
C GLU A 118 -0.47 -6.47 -3.56
N ALA A 119 0.43 -6.45 -2.58
CA ALA A 119 0.15 -6.57 -1.14
C ALA A 119 -0.92 -7.64 -0.93
N ASP A 120 -0.66 -8.79 -1.53
CA ASP A 120 -0.93 -10.10 -0.95
C ASP A 120 -0.41 -10.05 0.50
N GLU A 121 -1.26 -9.71 1.46
CA GLU A 121 -1.04 -10.15 2.82
C GLU A 121 -1.15 -11.68 2.74
N PRO A 122 -0.08 -12.45 2.98
CA PRO A 122 -0.26 -13.89 3.07
C PRO A 122 -1.19 -14.16 4.26
N GLU A 123 -2.21 -15.00 4.05
CA GLU A 123 -2.83 -15.73 5.15
C GLU A 123 -1.68 -16.38 5.94
N VAL A 124 -1.46 -15.91 7.17
CA VAL A 124 -0.52 -16.56 8.08
C VAL A 124 -1.14 -17.92 8.41
N PRO A 125 -0.54 -19.07 8.01
CA PRO A 125 -1.05 -20.36 8.42
C PRO A 125 -1.05 -20.42 9.94
N GLY A 126 -2.18 -20.80 10.52
CA GLY A 126 -2.46 -20.69 11.94
C GLY A 126 -1.31 -21.15 12.85
N ILE A 127 -0.67 -20.20 13.51
CA ILE A 127 0.08 -20.49 14.73
C ILE A 127 -0.98 -20.82 15.78
N MET A 128 -1.12 -22.11 16.08
CA MET A 128 -1.82 -22.57 17.28
C MET A 128 -1.28 -21.78 18.47
N ARG A 129 -2.10 -20.89 19.03
CA ARG A 129 -1.92 -20.41 20.40
C ARG A 129 -2.19 -21.59 21.32
N LYS A 130 -1.13 -22.32 21.70
CA LYS A 130 -1.19 -23.20 22.86
C LYS A 130 -1.04 -22.35 24.11
N ASN A 131 -2.16 -21.76 24.57
CA ASN A 131 -2.24 -21.21 25.91
C ASN A 131 -2.85 -22.29 26.81
N GLN A 132 -2.02 -22.97 27.57
CA GLN A 132 -2.38 -23.39 28.92
C GLN A 132 -1.09 -23.48 29.72
N ALA A 133 -0.99 -22.61 30.71
CA ALA A 133 -0.03 -22.71 31.79
C ALA A 133 -0.35 -23.95 32.62
N ASP A 134 0.65 -24.80 32.83
CA ASP A 134 0.86 -25.51 34.08
C ASP A 134 2.38 -25.48 34.34
N GLY A 135 2.76 -25.22 35.58
CA GLY A 135 4.14 -24.93 35.99
C GLY A 135 5.11 -26.10 35.74
N PRO A 136 6.43 -25.85 35.81
CA PRO A 136 7.39 -26.93 35.68
C PRO A 136 7.29 -27.85 36.91
N ASP A 137 7.03 -29.13 36.66
CA ASP A 137 7.12 -30.20 37.65
C ASP A 137 8.60 -30.44 38.01
N GLU A 138 8.85 -30.55 39.31
CA GLU A 138 10.16 -30.50 39.99
C GLU A 138 10.93 -31.84 39.90
N ALA A 139 10.95 -32.49 38.74
CA ALA A 139 11.56 -33.81 38.58
C ALA A 139 12.15 -34.02 37.18
N ASP A 140 13.21 -33.30 36.86
CA ASP A 140 14.27 -33.78 35.94
C ASP A 140 15.50 -32.86 36.05
N LEU A 141 16.15 -32.92 37.21
CA LEU A 141 17.49 -32.37 37.40
C LEU A 141 18.51 -33.30 36.75
N ILE A 142 19.05 -32.89 35.60
CA ILE A 142 20.29 -33.46 35.07
C ILE A 142 21.47 -32.80 35.83
N PRO A 143 22.38 -33.57 36.46
CA PRO A 143 23.50 -32.97 37.19
C PRO A 143 24.52 -32.36 36.21
N ILE A 144 24.87 -31.09 36.47
CA ILE A 144 25.98 -30.40 35.80
C ILE A 144 27.28 -30.95 36.40
N ALA A 145 28.00 -31.75 35.62
CA ALA A 145 29.37 -32.13 35.95
C ALA A 145 30.35 -31.07 35.43
N ASP A 146 31.11 -30.54 36.37
CA ASP A 146 32.30 -29.70 36.18
C ASP A 146 33.38 -30.45 35.38
N VAL A 147 33.83 -29.87 34.27
CA VAL A 147 35.11 -30.19 33.64
C VAL A 147 35.74 -28.90 33.10
N SER A 148 36.56 -28.28 33.94
CA SER A 148 37.69 -27.47 33.54
C SER A 148 38.69 -28.28 32.68
N GLY A 149 39.14 -27.72 31.54
CA GLY A 149 40.24 -28.27 30.75
C GLY A 149 40.54 -27.50 29.47
N GLN A 150 41.58 -26.65 29.50
CA GLN A 150 42.25 -26.00 28.36
C GLN A 150 42.65 -26.99 27.24
N ALA A 151 42.60 -26.56 25.97
CA ALA A 151 43.78 -26.09 25.22
C ALA A 151 43.53 -26.05 23.69
N ASP A 152 43.97 -24.93 23.11
CA ASP A 152 44.68 -24.81 21.83
C ASP A 152 44.11 -25.44 20.54
N HIS A 153 43.62 -24.57 19.66
CA HIS A 153 44.07 -24.56 18.25
C HIS A 153 43.96 -23.15 17.67
N GLY A 154 45.11 -22.51 17.50
CA GLY A 154 45.24 -21.37 16.58
C GLY A 154 45.07 -21.78 15.12
N HIS A 155 44.54 -20.87 14.32
CA HIS A 155 44.93 -20.60 12.93
C HIS A 155 44.48 -19.17 12.58
N GLY A 156 45.44 -18.30 12.32
CA GLY A 156 45.21 -16.97 11.77
C GLY A 156 45.03 -17.02 10.25
N HIS A 157 44.29 -16.06 9.72
CA HIS A 157 44.66 -15.14 8.64
C HIS A 157 43.38 -14.47 8.12
N GLY A 158 43.46 -13.17 7.84
CA GLY A 158 42.41 -12.49 7.09
C GLY A 158 42.16 -11.03 7.45
N GLY A 159 43.18 -10.30 7.91
CA GLY A 159 43.18 -8.86 7.67
C GLY A 159 43.22 -8.64 6.17
N CYS A 160 42.08 -8.33 5.56
CA CYS A 160 42.04 -7.73 4.23
C CYS A 160 41.95 -6.22 4.41
N THR A 161 43.12 -5.59 4.31
CA THR A 161 43.31 -4.19 3.99
C THR A 161 43.56 -4.10 2.49
N CYS A 162 42.59 -3.59 1.75
CA CYS A 162 42.72 -3.04 0.41
C CYS A 162 41.58 -2.02 0.31
N GLY A 163 41.78 -0.71 0.12
CA GLY A 163 42.82 -0.08 -0.68
C GLY A 163 42.21 0.30 -2.02
N GLU A 164 41.32 1.30 -2.00
CA GLU A 164 40.73 2.06 -3.12
C GLU A 164 39.76 1.22 -4.00
N GLU A 165 38.54 1.66 -4.30
CA GLU A 165 38.13 2.78 -5.16
C GLU A 165 36.66 3.13 -4.79
N ASP A 166 36.26 4.41 -4.84
CA ASP A 166 34.89 4.96 -4.60
C ASP A 166 33.85 3.88 -4.22
N GLU A 167 33.73 3.57 -2.93
CA GLU A 167 32.92 2.45 -2.45
C GLU A 167 31.44 2.79 -2.67
N ALA A 168 30.94 2.49 -3.88
CA ALA A 168 29.58 2.74 -4.28
C ALA A 168 28.68 2.03 -3.27
N LEU A 169 27.87 2.82 -2.55
CA LEU A 169 26.97 2.30 -1.55
C LEU A 169 26.09 1.20 -2.17
N PRO A 170 25.86 0.09 -1.46
CA PRO A 170 25.02 -0.99 -1.98
C PRO A 170 23.65 -0.43 -2.38
N GLU A 171 23.22 -0.74 -3.60
CA GLU A 171 21.94 -0.27 -4.14
C GLU A 171 20.88 -1.37 -4.06
N LEU A 172 19.70 -1.02 -3.56
CA LEU A 172 18.51 -1.85 -3.59
C LEU A 172 17.48 -1.20 -4.50
N ASP A 173 17.38 -1.73 -5.73
CA ASP A 173 16.36 -1.30 -6.69
C ASP A 173 15.05 -2.04 -6.48
N VAL A 174 14.13 -1.42 -5.76
CA VAL A 174 12.84 -2.02 -5.43
C VAL A 174 11.90 -2.15 -6.63
N ARG A 175 12.22 -1.48 -7.74
CA ARG A 175 11.49 -1.58 -9.01
C ARG A 175 11.59 -2.99 -9.59
N THR A 176 12.70 -3.66 -9.32
CA THR A 176 12.97 -5.05 -9.75
C THR A 176 12.35 -6.10 -8.81
N ILE A 177 11.95 -5.68 -7.61
CA ILE A 177 11.46 -6.58 -6.56
C ILE A 177 9.93 -6.68 -6.64
N PRO A 178 9.37 -7.89 -6.67
CA PRO A 178 7.93 -8.10 -6.60
C PRO A 178 7.33 -7.37 -5.41
N HIS A 179 6.22 -6.68 -5.65
CA HIS A 179 5.60 -5.82 -4.64
C HIS A 179 5.33 -6.54 -3.31
N ALA A 180 4.89 -7.80 -3.36
CA ALA A 180 4.52 -8.61 -2.19
C ALA A 180 5.66 -8.78 -1.16
N ILE A 181 6.92 -8.82 -1.61
CA ILE A 181 8.08 -9.01 -0.71
C ILE A 181 8.88 -7.72 -0.54
N ARG A 182 8.59 -6.68 -1.31
CA ARG A 182 9.41 -5.47 -1.42
C ARG A 182 9.72 -4.82 -0.08
N HIS A 183 8.70 -4.53 0.73
CA HIS A 183 8.90 -3.91 2.04
C HIS A 183 9.71 -4.82 2.97
N ALA A 184 9.42 -6.12 2.99
CA ALA A 184 10.19 -7.07 3.77
C ALA A 184 11.66 -7.11 3.32
N THR A 185 11.94 -7.01 2.02
CA THR A 185 13.30 -6.92 1.49
C THR A 185 13.99 -5.62 1.91
N VAL A 186 13.29 -4.48 1.87
CA VAL A 186 13.84 -3.20 2.36
C VAL A 186 14.17 -3.28 3.84
N PHE A 187 13.25 -3.77 4.68
CA PHE A 187 13.50 -3.92 6.11
C PHE A 187 14.61 -4.91 6.40
N GLY A 188 14.67 -6.04 5.69
CA GLY A 188 15.77 -7.00 5.84
C GLY A 188 17.12 -6.40 5.45
N ALA A 189 17.17 -5.58 4.39
CA ALA A 189 18.38 -4.87 4.01
C ALA A 189 18.81 -3.84 5.06
N LEU A 190 17.87 -3.07 5.62
CA LEU A 190 18.13 -2.12 6.70
C LEU A 190 18.56 -2.80 8.00
N ASP A 191 17.94 -3.93 8.37
CA ASP A 191 18.30 -4.72 9.55
C ASP A 191 19.73 -5.26 9.44
N GLY A 192 20.18 -5.56 8.21
CA GLY A 192 21.53 -6.01 7.89
C GLY A 192 22.60 -4.91 7.83
N LEU A 193 22.21 -3.62 7.85
CA LEU A 193 23.18 -2.52 7.91
C LEU A 193 23.89 -2.53 9.26
N ARG A 194 25.22 -2.47 9.24
CA ARG A 194 26.02 -2.24 10.45
C ARG A 194 25.85 -0.77 10.87
N PRO A 195 25.94 -0.45 12.17
CA PRO A 195 25.95 0.94 12.63
C PRO A 195 26.99 1.77 11.87
N GLY A 196 26.62 2.97 11.42
CA GLY A 196 27.46 3.85 10.60
C GLY A 196 27.57 3.49 9.12
N THR A 197 26.88 2.46 8.63
CA THR A 197 26.84 2.10 7.20
C THR A 197 25.56 2.59 6.53
N ALA A 198 25.57 2.65 5.19
CA ALA A 198 24.45 3.14 4.40
C ALA A 198 24.22 2.32 3.13
N MET A 199 23.03 2.46 2.56
CA MET A 199 22.63 1.91 1.27
C MET A 199 21.84 2.93 0.45
N ILE A 200 21.69 2.70 -0.86
CA ILE A 200 20.80 3.47 -1.73
C ILE A 200 19.53 2.66 -1.98
N LEU A 201 18.37 3.27 -1.76
CA LEU A 201 17.08 2.77 -2.18
C LEU A 201 16.67 3.45 -3.49
N ILE A 202 16.33 2.67 -4.52
CA ILE A 202 15.83 3.18 -5.80
C ILE A 202 14.36 2.80 -5.95
N ALA A 203 13.49 3.78 -6.23
CA ALA A 203 12.05 3.58 -6.36
C ALA A 203 11.44 4.28 -7.59
N HIS A 204 10.25 3.83 -8.00
CA HIS A 204 9.47 4.44 -9.09
C HIS A 204 8.84 5.79 -8.72
N HIS A 205 8.70 6.09 -7.43
CA HIS A 205 8.04 7.27 -6.89
C HIS A 205 8.58 7.54 -5.48
N ASN A 206 8.29 8.72 -4.92
CA ASN A 206 8.66 9.06 -3.54
C ASN A 206 7.95 8.11 -2.56
N PRO A 207 8.68 7.25 -1.82
CA PRO A 207 8.07 6.17 -1.05
C PRO A 207 7.63 6.65 0.35
N LEU A 208 6.86 7.76 0.44
CA LEU A 208 6.44 8.38 1.70
C LEU A 208 5.84 7.40 2.72
N PRO A 209 4.95 6.45 2.34
CA PRO A 209 4.41 5.47 3.30
C PRO A 209 5.49 4.57 3.92
N LEU A 210 6.47 4.13 3.12
CA LEU A 210 7.60 3.33 3.58
C LEU A 210 8.51 4.14 4.50
N LEU A 211 8.76 5.42 4.18
CA LEU A 211 9.54 6.30 5.04
C LEU A 211 8.90 6.49 6.41
N ALA A 212 7.57 6.66 6.45
CA ALA A 212 6.83 6.72 7.70
C ALA A 212 6.95 5.42 8.51
N GLN A 213 6.89 4.26 7.85
CA GLN A 213 7.08 2.96 8.50
C GLN A 213 8.51 2.76 9.04
N ILE A 214 9.53 3.20 8.30
CA ILE A 214 10.94 3.17 8.74
C ILE A 214 11.10 4.04 9.98
N ALA A 215 10.59 5.28 9.95
CA ALA A 215 10.66 6.18 11.10
C ALA A 215 10.01 5.57 12.35
N GLN A 216 8.86 4.92 12.20
CA GLN A 216 8.17 4.24 13.31
C GLN A 216 8.93 3.01 13.80
N ARG A 217 9.40 2.14 12.90
CA ARG A 217 10.05 0.86 13.25
C ARG A 217 11.42 1.04 13.90
N TYR A 218 12.22 1.98 13.38
CA TYR A 218 13.59 2.20 13.83
C TYR A 218 13.71 3.38 14.80
N ALA A 219 12.60 3.99 15.20
CA ALA A 219 12.57 5.12 16.13
C ALA A 219 13.57 6.25 15.76
N GLY A 220 13.73 6.51 14.46
CA GLY A 220 14.68 7.50 13.94
C GLY A 220 16.14 7.05 13.80
N ALA A 221 16.49 5.79 14.11
CA ALA A 221 17.85 5.26 13.96
C ALA A 221 18.29 5.04 12.49
N ILE A 222 17.41 5.30 11.53
CA ILE A 222 17.73 5.32 10.11
C ILE A 222 17.56 6.75 9.61
N GLU A 223 18.66 7.37 9.21
CA GLU A 223 18.70 8.67 8.55
C GLU A 223 18.39 8.48 7.05
N VAL A 224 17.53 9.33 6.49
CA VAL A 224 17.14 9.29 5.08
C VAL A 224 17.50 10.61 4.41
N ALA A 225 18.27 10.54 3.33
CA ALA A 225 18.64 11.69 2.50
C ALA A 225 18.23 11.44 1.03
N TYR A 226 17.62 12.43 0.40
CA TYR A 226 17.27 12.37 -1.02
C TYR A 226 18.51 12.66 -1.86
N GLN A 227 18.87 11.71 -2.72
CA GLN A 227 19.98 11.87 -3.68
C GLN A 227 19.46 12.26 -5.07
N GLU A 228 18.28 11.78 -5.43
CA GLU A 228 17.56 12.16 -6.64
C GLU A 228 16.06 12.16 -6.36
N GLU A 229 15.42 13.26 -6.72
CA GLU A 229 13.98 13.44 -6.68
C GLU A 229 13.50 13.40 -8.13
N GLY A 230 12.46 12.60 -8.43
CA GLY A 230 12.07 12.25 -9.81
C GLY A 230 11.63 13.40 -10.71
N PRO A 231 10.93 13.12 -11.83
CA PRO A 231 9.88 12.10 -11.94
C PRO A 231 10.32 10.73 -12.46
N GLU A 232 11.50 10.58 -13.03
CA GLU A 232 11.93 9.34 -13.70
C GLU A 232 12.42 8.28 -12.70
N VAL A 233 13.12 8.70 -11.65
CA VAL A 233 13.65 7.81 -10.61
C VAL A 233 13.76 8.56 -9.29
N TRP A 234 13.55 7.84 -8.19
CA TRP A 234 13.78 8.34 -6.84
C TRP A 234 14.94 7.56 -6.23
N ARG A 235 16.00 8.25 -5.83
CA ARG A 235 17.17 7.65 -5.16
C ARG A 235 17.30 8.25 -3.77
N LEU A 236 17.24 7.39 -2.76
CA LEU A 236 17.31 7.79 -1.36
C LEU A 236 18.49 7.08 -0.70
N ARG A 237 19.41 7.82 -0.09
CA ARG A 237 20.43 7.27 0.80
C ARG A 237 19.79 7.00 2.15
N MET A 238 19.93 5.78 2.65
CA MET A 238 19.48 5.36 3.98
C MET A 238 20.69 4.93 4.81
N ALA A 239 20.94 5.60 5.93
CA ALA A 239 22.09 5.36 6.79
C ALA A 239 21.65 4.95 8.20
N ARG A 240 22.32 3.95 8.77
CA ARG A 240 22.09 3.54 10.16
C ARG A 240 22.94 4.38 11.10
N ASP A 241 22.32 4.95 12.12
CA ASP A 241 23.02 5.69 13.17
C ASP A 241 24.07 4.80 13.88
N ARG A 242 25.09 5.43 14.47
CA ARG A 242 26.30 4.78 14.97
C ARG A 242 26.14 4.15 16.35
#